data_AF-A0A530QUP0-F1
#
_entry.id   AF-A0A530QUP0-F1
#
_cell.length_a   1.000
_cell.length_b   1.000
_cell.length_c   1.000
_cell.angle_alpha   90.00
_cell.angle_beta   90.00
_cell.angle_gamma   90.00
#
_symmetry.space_group_name_H-M   'P 1'
#
loop_
_entity.id
_entity.type
_entity.pdbx_description
1 polymer ?
#
loop_
_entity_poly.entity_id
_entity_poly.type
_entity_poly.pdbx_seq_one_letter_code
_entity_poly.pdbx_strand_id
1 'polypeptide(L)'
;RIMAQLAARGIRCEVVRAPLDKRFLVYILGRGVPPPNNNTLRWCTRQIKIDPMAEALEQRLGELDGKILMITGVRQGESAIRDDRIAMSCGKDGAECGQGWYQEVLPNAKGIRGRIATLAPLLHWRVCNVWDWLRIYAPMAEYGGWATAAIADAYGGDEATEINARTGCAGCPLASKDLALDTIVASPAWTYLAPLQGLKPLYRELRLPKNRLKKTGLEFRKDGSAASNPQRMGPLTFKARLMGLDRVIGIQNQVNEVARQIGRPEIDLLNAEEEARIRELIAAETWPQGWEGDEPTADTPMGTVFRDGSVQPLLV
;
A
#
# COMPACT_ATOMS: atom_id res chain seq x y z
N ARG A 1 3.96 -14.58 -14.88
CA ARG A 1 3.37 -15.14 -16.12
C ARG A 1 2.90 -14.02 -17.06
N ILE A 2 1.93 -13.18 -16.68
CA ILE A 2 1.42 -12.10 -17.54
C ILE A 2 2.53 -11.14 -18.00
N MET A 3 3.41 -10.67 -17.10
CA MET A 3 4.55 -9.82 -17.51
C MET A 3 5.47 -10.47 -18.55
N ALA A 4 5.65 -11.79 -18.49
CA ALA A 4 6.42 -12.51 -19.51
C ALA A 4 5.66 -12.58 -20.84
N GLN A 5 4.33 -12.75 -20.82
CA GLN A 5 3.49 -12.70 -22.02
C GLN A 5 3.49 -11.31 -22.67
N LEU A 6 3.52 -10.25 -21.85
CA LEU A 6 3.67 -8.87 -22.31
C LEU A 6 5.05 -8.66 -22.96
N ALA A 7 6.11 -9.05 -22.26
CA ALA A 7 7.49 -8.92 -22.78
C ALA A 7 7.70 -9.69 -24.09
N ALA A 8 7.16 -10.91 -24.20
CA ALA A 8 7.21 -11.71 -25.42
C ALA A 8 6.49 -11.07 -26.62
N ARG A 9 5.63 -10.07 -26.38
CA ARG A 9 4.93 -9.27 -27.39
C ARG A 9 5.55 -7.89 -27.60
N GLY A 10 6.79 -7.68 -27.12
CA GLY A 10 7.48 -6.40 -27.25
C GLY A 10 6.97 -5.30 -26.30
N ILE A 11 6.12 -5.63 -25.32
CA ILE A 11 5.62 -4.66 -24.35
C ILE A 11 6.61 -4.57 -23.20
N ARG A 12 7.23 -3.40 -23.03
CA ARG A 12 8.11 -3.12 -21.91
C ARG A 12 7.34 -3.18 -20.59
N CYS A 13 7.83 -3.98 -19.66
CA CYS A 13 7.30 -4.07 -18.30
C CYS A 13 8.37 -3.59 -17.32
N GLU A 14 7.98 -2.75 -16.36
CA GLU A 14 8.88 -2.18 -15.37
C GLU A 14 8.28 -2.33 -13.97
N VAL A 15 9.08 -2.82 -13.02
CA VAL A 15 8.69 -2.89 -11.61
C VAL A 15 9.31 -1.70 -10.89
N VAL A 16 8.47 -0.74 -10.54
CA VAL A 16 8.88 0.48 -9.84
C VAL A 16 8.84 0.23 -8.33
N ARG A 17 9.92 0.59 -7.63
CA ARG A 17 10.06 0.44 -6.17
C ARG A 17 10.35 1.78 -5.52
N ALA A 18 9.89 1.96 -4.28
CA ALA A 18 10.32 3.10 -3.48
C ALA A 18 11.82 3.02 -3.16
N PRO A 19 12.49 4.17 -2.94
CA PRO A 19 13.83 4.21 -2.35
C PRO A 19 13.90 3.37 -1.08
N LEU A 20 15.05 2.73 -0.82
CA LEU A 20 15.18 1.69 0.20
C LEU A 20 14.60 2.08 1.57
N ASP A 21 15.00 3.23 2.11
CA ASP A 21 14.53 3.75 3.41
C ASP A 21 13.04 4.11 3.46
N LYS A 22 12.41 4.24 2.29
CA LYS A 22 10.99 4.54 2.12
C LYS A 22 10.16 3.29 1.81
N ARG A 23 10.78 2.13 1.58
CA ARG A 23 10.05 0.86 1.36
C ARG A 23 9.26 0.49 2.63
N PHE A 24 8.15 -0.21 2.43
CA PHE A 24 7.11 -0.37 3.45
C PHE A 24 7.63 -0.93 4.78
N LEU A 25 8.37 -2.04 4.74
CA LEU A 25 8.90 -2.69 5.94
C LEU A 25 10.15 -1.98 6.49
N VAL A 26 11.02 -1.44 5.64
CA VAL A 26 12.17 -0.63 6.09
C VAL A 26 11.71 0.62 6.84
N TYR A 27 10.65 1.27 6.37
CA TYR A 27 10.10 2.44 7.01
C TYR A 27 9.41 2.13 8.34
N ILE A 28 8.75 0.96 8.46
CA ILE A 28 8.11 0.54 9.70
C ILE A 28 9.13 0.00 10.70
N LEU A 29 9.89 -1.02 10.32
CA LEU A 29 10.75 -1.81 11.20
C LEU A 29 12.16 -1.23 11.32
N GLY A 30 12.68 -0.58 10.28
CA GLY A 30 13.96 0.11 10.34
C GLY A 30 13.82 1.49 10.96
N ARG A 31 13.03 2.37 10.34
CA ARG A 31 12.83 3.77 10.81
C ARG A 31 11.89 3.89 12.00
N GLY A 32 11.08 2.87 12.31
CA GLY A 32 10.17 2.90 13.46
C GLY A 32 8.83 3.60 13.23
N VAL A 33 8.46 3.95 12.00
CA VAL A 33 7.18 4.61 11.76
C VAL A 33 6.04 3.60 11.95
N PRO A 34 5.00 3.90 12.75
CA PRO A 34 3.92 2.95 12.98
C PRO A 34 3.21 2.55 11.66
N PRO A 35 2.68 1.31 11.58
CA PRO A 35 1.87 0.88 10.45
C PRO A 35 0.74 1.86 10.14
N PRO A 36 0.45 2.13 8.86
CA PRO A 36 -0.48 3.18 8.48
C PRO A 36 -1.92 2.83 8.86
N ASN A 37 -2.75 3.86 9.06
CA ASN A 37 -4.18 3.74 9.36
C ASN A 37 -5.00 4.77 8.56
N ASN A 38 -6.33 4.60 8.50
CA ASN A 38 -7.20 5.47 7.68
C ASN A 38 -7.41 6.88 8.25
N ASN A 39 -7.20 7.09 9.55
CA ASN A 39 -7.65 8.31 10.22
C ASN A 39 -6.53 9.33 10.39
N THR A 40 -5.32 8.89 10.71
CA THR A 40 -4.23 9.77 11.18
C THR A 40 -2.87 9.52 10.54
N LEU A 41 -2.67 8.37 9.86
CA LEU A 41 -1.34 7.92 9.45
C LEU A 41 -1.32 7.26 8.06
N ARG A 42 -1.94 7.86 7.04
CA ARG A 42 -1.95 7.28 5.68
C ARG A 42 -0.74 7.72 4.84
N TRP A 43 0.46 7.32 5.25
CA TRP A 43 1.69 7.68 4.53
C TRP A 43 1.97 6.77 3.31
N CYS A 44 1.53 5.51 3.35
CA CYS A 44 1.94 4.49 2.39
C CYS A 44 1.55 4.81 0.94
N THR A 45 0.30 5.23 0.67
CA THR A 45 -0.14 5.48 -0.72
C THR A 45 0.77 6.48 -1.44
N ARG A 46 1.11 7.60 -0.79
CA ARG A 46 2.00 8.58 -1.37
C ARG A 46 3.40 8.00 -1.54
N GLN A 47 4.00 7.54 -0.43
CA GLN A 47 5.42 7.20 -0.37
C GLN A 47 5.80 5.97 -1.19
N ILE A 48 4.95 4.93 -1.21
CA ILE A 48 5.31 3.63 -1.81
C ILE A 48 4.62 3.38 -3.15
N LYS A 49 3.65 4.23 -3.55
CA LYS A 49 2.96 4.10 -4.84
C LYS A 49 3.09 5.35 -5.69
N ILE A 50 2.67 6.51 -5.20
CA ILE A 50 2.59 7.73 -6.03
C ILE A 50 3.98 8.29 -6.32
N ASP A 51 4.77 8.56 -5.29
CA ASP A 51 6.08 9.20 -5.41
C ASP A 51 7.03 8.40 -6.34
N PRO A 52 7.23 7.07 -6.17
CA PRO A 52 8.13 6.33 -7.04
C PRO A 52 7.60 6.17 -8.47
N MET A 53 6.28 6.07 -8.67
CA MET A 53 5.69 6.06 -10.02
C MET A 53 5.86 7.40 -10.73
N ALA A 54 5.73 8.52 -10.00
CA ALA A 54 5.97 9.84 -10.57
C ALA A 54 7.42 10.00 -11.02
N GLU A 55 8.38 9.58 -10.20
CA GLU A 55 9.80 9.62 -10.54
C GLU A 55 10.12 8.75 -11.78
N ALA A 56 9.59 7.52 -11.83
CA ALA A 56 9.77 6.64 -12.98
C ALA A 56 9.14 7.24 -14.27
N LEU A 57 7.94 7.84 -14.17
CA LEU A 57 7.29 8.49 -15.30
C LEU A 57 8.06 9.72 -15.78
N GLU A 58 8.61 10.52 -14.86
CA GLU A 58 9.43 11.69 -15.20
C GLU A 58 10.69 11.28 -15.97
N GLN A 59 11.39 10.23 -15.52
CA GLN A 59 12.54 9.67 -16.22
C GLN A 59 12.17 9.20 -17.63
N ARG A 60 11.05 8.47 -17.77
CA ARG A 60 10.56 7.98 -19.08
C ARG A 60 10.15 9.10 -20.02
N LEU A 61 9.49 10.14 -19.50
CA LEU A 61 9.15 11.33 -20.28
C LEU A 61 10.38 12.08 -20.80
N GLY A 62 11.52 11.95 -20.13
CA GLY A 62 12.79 12.50 -20.61
C GLY A 62 13.37 11.75 -21.81
N GLU A 63 12.97 10.49 -22.03
CA GLU A 63 13.44 9.62 -23.12
C GLU A 63 12.58 9.73 -24.39
N LEU A 64 11.43 10.44 -24.34
CA LEU A 64 10.41 10.44 -25.39
C LEU A 64 10.14 11.85 -25.94
N ASP A 65 10.12 11.96 -27.26
CA ASP A 65 9.62 13.15 -27.96
C ASP A 65 8.09 13.16 -27.95
N GLY A 66 7.51 13.80 -26.93
CA GLY A 66 6.07 14.06 -26.88
C GLY A 66 5.41 13.85 -25.52
N LYS A 67 4.11 13.50 -25.59
CA LYS A 67 3.22 13.23 -24.45
C LYS A 67 2.98 11.73 -24.30
N ILE A 68 2.65 11.29 -23.08
CA ILE A 68 2.26 9.90 -22.79
C ILE A 68 0.74 9.80 -22.70
N LEU A 69 0.17 8.72 -23.23
CA LEU A 69 -1.19 8.30 -22.92
C LEU A 69 -1.14 7.23 -21.82
N MET A 70 -1.62 7.56 -20.63
CA MET A 70 -1.77 6.63 -19.51
C MET A 70 -3.11 5.91 -19.61
N ILE A 71 -3.08 4.58 -19.75
CA ILE A 71 -4.28 3.75 -19.77
C ILE A 71 -4.54 3.21 -18.37
N THR A 72 -5.76 3.38 -17.87
CA THR A 72 -6.19 2.89 -16.55
C THR A 72 -7.39 1.97 -16.67
N GLY A 73 -7.53 1.04 -15.71
CA GLY A 73 -8.67 0.14 -15.61
C GLY A 73 -9.79 0.65 -14.71
N VAL A 74 -9.91 1.97 -14.50
CA VAL A 74 -10.95 2.56 -13.63
C VAL A 74 -12.33 2.30 -14.23
N ARG A 75 -13.29 1.91 -13.38
CA ARG A 75 -14.70 1.74 -13.76
C ARG A 75 -15.67 2.48 -12.84
N GLN A 76 -16.82 2.85 -13.39
CA GLN A 76 -17.98 3.26 -12.62
C GLN A 76 -18.58 2.05 -11.88
N GLY A 77 -19.14 2.29 -10.70
CA GLY A 77 -19.70 1.25 -9.83
C GLY A 77 -18.64 0.54 -8.98
N GLU A 78 -17.39 1.01 -8.92
CA GLU A 78 -16.38 0.48 -8.00
C GLU A 78 -16.62 0.93 -6.54
N SER A 79 -17.20 2.11 -6.36
CA SER A 79 -17.76 2.62 -5.10
C SER A 79 -18.43 3.97 -5.33
N ALA A 80 -19.52 4.26 -4.61
CA ALA A 80 -20.22 5.55 -4.68
C ALA A 80 -19.29 6.78 -4.59
N ILE A 81 -18.31 6.76 -3.67
CA ILE A 81 -17.34 7.86 -3.50
C ILE A 81 -16.42 8.04 -4.72
N ARG A 82 -16.08 6.95 -5.42
CA ARG A 82 -15.30 7.03 -6.67
C ARG A 82 -16.17 7.50 -7.82
N ASP A 83 -17.43 7.06 -7.86
CA ASP A 83 -18.39 7.47 -8.86
C ASP A 83 -18.69 8.96 -8.76
N ASP A 84 -18.84 9.51 -7.56
CA ASP A 84 -18.99 10.95 -7.31
C ASP A 84 -17.76 11.74 -7.78
N ARG A 85 -16.55 11.19 -7.59
CA ARG A 85 -15.31 11.82 -8.08
C ARG A 85 -15.20 11.75 -9.61
N ILE A 86 -15.59 10.63 -10.20
CA ILE A 86 -15.65 10.45 -11.66
C ILE A 86 -16.66 11.46 -12.22
N ALA A 87 -17.85 11.56 -11.63
CA ALA A 87 -18.90 12.50 -12.02
C ALA A 87 -18.50 13.97 -11.82
N MET A 88 -17.77 14.30 -10.74
CA MET A 88 -17.23 15.66 -10.53
C MET A 88 -16.14 16.04 -11.52
N SER A 89 -15.37 15.07 -12.03
CA SER A 89 -14.35 15.33 -13.06
C SER A 89 -14.97 15.72 -14.41
N CYS A 90 -16.26 15.40 -14.63
CA CYS A 90 -17.03 15.81 -15.80
C CYS A 90 -17.32 17.32 -15.84
N GLY A 91 -17.30 18.00 -14.69
CA GLY A 91 -17.72 19.40 -14.56
C GLY A 91 -16.60 20.43 -14.61
N LYS A 92 -15.33 20.01 -14.54
CA LYS A 92 -14.16 20.89 -14.65
C LYS A 92 -13.58 20.78 -16.05
N ASP A 93 -13.66 21.87 -16.80
CA ASP A 93 -12.93 22.10 -18.05
C ASP A 93 -13.49 21.44 -19.33
N GLY A 94 -14.82 21.45 -19.50
CA GLY A 94 -15.44 21.35 -20.84
C GLY A 94 -15.34 19.99 -21.55
N ALA A 95 -15.11 18.90 -20.82
CA ALA A 95 -15.18 17.56 -21.38
C ALA A 95 -16.64 17.18 -21.71
N GLU A 96 -16.96 17.13 -23.01
CA GLU A 96 -18.27 16.74 -23.53
C GLU A 96 -18.59 15.28 -23.17
N CYS A 97 -19.79 15.05 -22.65
CA CYS A 97 -20.27 13.74 -22.23
C CYS A 97 -20.48 12.82 -23.44
N GLY A 98 -19.62 11.82 -23.63
CA GLY A 98 -19.84 10.76 -24.63
C GLY A 98 -18.60 10.30 -25.40
N GLN A 99 -17.46 10.98 -25.25
CA GLN A 99 -16.20 10.56 -25.85
C GLN A 99 -15.32 9.97 -24.75
N GLY A 100 -14.82 8.75 -24.94
CA GLY A 100 -14.01 8.00 -23.97
C GLY A 100 -13.03 8.90 -23.20
N TRP A 101 -13.29 9.03 -21.90
CA TRP A 101 -12.77 10.07 -21.02
C TRP A 101 -11.26 10.28 -21.13
N TYR A 102 -10.88 11.41 -21.75
CA TYR A 102 -9.59 12.07 -21.56
C TYR A 102 -9.62 12.74 -20.18
N GLN A 103 -9.02 12.09 -19.19
CA GLN A 103 -8.69 12.72 -17.93
C GLN A 103 -7.32 13.38 -18.09
N GLU A 104 -7.25 14.72 -18.22
CA GLU A 104 -6.02 15.48 -17.93
C GLU A 104 -5.75 15.46 -16.42
N VAL A 105 -5.70 14.27 -15.82
CA VAL A 105 -5.29 14.12 -14.43
C VAL A 105 -3.84 13.73 -14.46
N LEU A 106 -3.00 14.75 -14.48
CA LEU A 106 -1.61 14.60 -14.16
C LEU A 106 -1.36 14.97 -12.71
N PRO A 107 -0.51 14.20 -11.98
CA PRO A 107 0.12 14.76 -10.79
C PRO A 107 0.65 16.15 -11.11
N ASN A 108 0.34 17.12 -10.26
CA ASN A 108 0.95 18.47 -10.25
C ASN A 108 2.46 18.42 -9.93
N ALA A 109 3.11 17.27 -10.14
CA ALA A 109 4.53 17.07 -9.99
C ALA A 109 5.26 17.89 -11.07
N LYS A 110 6.32 18.56 -10.64
CA LYS A 110 7.27 19.24 -11.51
C LYS A 110 7.79 18.24 -12.56
N GLY A 111 7.97 18.67 -13.80
CA GLY A 111 8.47 17.82 -14.90
C GLY A 111 7.42 17.03 -15.69
N ILE A 112 6.25 16.75 -15.11
CA ILE A 112 5.22 15.90 -15.73
C ILE A 112 4.02 16.73 -16.25
N ARG A 113 3.75 17.88 -15.63
CA ARG A 113 2.57 18.73 -15.90
C ARG A 113 2.37 19.02 -17.39
N GLY A 114 1.17 18.72 -17.91
CA GLY A 114 0.77 18.95 -19.31
C GLY A 114 1.28 17.93 -20.33
N ARG A 115 2.04 16.91 -19.89
CA ARG A 115 2.67 15.91 -20.78
C ARG A 115 2.06 14.51 -20.75
N ILE A 116 0.95 14.30 -20.04
CA ILE A 116 0.26 13.02 -19.96
C ILE A 116 -1.24 13.26 -20.05
N ALA A 117 -1.89 12.43 -20.87
CA ALA A 117 -3.33 12.27 -20.88
C ALA A 117 -3.67 10.91 -20.26
N THR A 118 -4.79 10.81 -19.55
CA THR A 118 -5.25 9.54 -18.99
C THR A 118 -6.52 9.09 -19.70
N LEU A 119 -6.59 7.82 -20.09
CA LEU A 119 -7.77 7.18 -20.67
C LEU A 119 -8.20 5.99 -19.82
N ALA A 120 -9.51 5.84 -19.62
CA ALA A 120 -10.12 4.69 -18.94
C ALA A 120 -11.04 3.94 -19.92
N PRO A 121 -10.53 2.98 -20.72
CA PRO A 121 -11.31 2.33 -21.78
C PRO A 121 -12.49 1.50 -21.27
N LEU A 122 -12.39 1.00 -20.04
CA LEU A 122 -13.38 0.11 -19.44
C LEU A 122 -14.34 0.85 -18.50
N LEU A 123 -14.39 2.20 -18.54
CA LEU A 123 -15.11 3.01 -17.56
C LEU A 123 -16.56 2.57 -17.34
N HIS A 124 -17.25 2.22 -18.44
CA HIS A 124 -18.66 1.84 -18.42
C HIS A 124 -18.89 0.32 -18.46
N TRP A 125 -17.82 -0.47 -18.34
CA TRP A 125 -17.97 -1.93 -18.27
C TRP A 125 -18.58 -2.33 -16.94
N ARG A 126 -19.58 -3.21 -16.99
CA ARG A 126 -20.07 -3.93 -15.82
C ARG A 126 -18.99 -4.88 -15.32
N VAL A 127 -19.01 -5.16 -14.01
CA VAL A 127 -18.01 -6.04 -13.39
C VAL A 127 -18.09 -7.47 -13.94
N CYS A 128 -19.28 -7.99 -14.25
CA CYS A 128 -19.46 -9.30 -14.89
C CYS A 128 -18.72 -9.39 -16.23
N ASN A 129 -18.82 -8.36 -17.09
CA ASN A 129 -18.11 -8.34 -18.36
C ASN A 129 -16.58 -8.40 -18.18
N VAL A 130 -16.05 -7.79 -17.11
CA VAL A 130 -14.62 -7.87 -16.79
C VAL A 130 -14.24 -9.29 -16.40
N TRP A 131 -15.07 -9.97 -15.60
CA TRP A 131 -14.80 -11.34 -15.21
C TRP A 131 -14.94 -12.33 -16.38
N ASP A 132 -15.98 -12.21 -17.20
CA ASP A 132 -16.15 -12.98 -18.42
C ASP A 132 -14.94 -12.80 -19.34
N TRP A 133 -14.51 -11.55 -19.53
CA TRP A 133 -13.31 -11.26 -20.31
C TRP A 133 -12.08 -11.95 -19.75
N LEU A 134 -11.79 -11.82 -18.46
CA LEU A 134 -10.58 -12.36 -17.85
C LEU A 134 -10.60 -13.90 -17.75
N ARG A 135 -11.77 -14.51 -17.61
CA ARG A 135 -11.92 -15.96 -17.41
C ARG A 135 -12.12 -16.73 -18.71
N ILE A 136 -12.88 -16.18 -19.65
CA ILE A 136 -13.33 -16.86 -20.87
C ILE A 136 -12.56 -16.33 -22.08
N TYR A 137 -12.66 -15.04 -22.38
CA TYR A 137 -12.16 -14.50 -23.66
C TYR A 137 -10.64 -14.35 -23.69
N ALA A 138 -10.04 -13.65 -22.73
CA ALA A 138 -8.61 -13.36 -22.71
C ALA A 138 -7.72 -14.63 -22.77
N PRO A 139 -8.09 -15.77 -22.16
CA PRO A 139 -7.35 -17.02 -22.31
C PRO A 139 -7.47 -17.71 -23.68
N MET A 140 -8.43 -17.36 -24.52
CA MET A 140 -8.55 -17.92 -25.87
C MET A 140 -7.39 -17.45 -26.76
N ALA A 141 -6.93 -18.32 -27.65
CA ALA A 141 -5.83 -18.01 -28.57
C ALA A 141 -6.12 -16.77 -29.44
N GLU A 142 -7.36 -16.63 -29.91
CA GLU A 142 -7.83 -15.49 -30.72
C GLU A 142 -7.67 -14.13 -30.01
N TYR A 143 -7.86 -14.08 -28.68
CA TYR A 143 -7.76 -12.85 -27.88
C TYR A 143 -6.41 -12.71 -27.14
N GLY A 144 -5.42 -13.53 -27.51
CA GLY A 144 -4.04 -13.41 -27.05
C GLY A 144 -3.59 -14.46 -26.04
N GLY A 145 -4.42 -15.42 -25.65
CA GLY A 145 -4.00 -16.55 -24.82
C GLY A 145 -3.45 -16.15 -23.44
N TRP A 146 -4.03 -15.13 -22.81
CA TRP A 146 -3.55 -14.56 -21.56
C TRP A 146 -3.80 -15.50 -20.38
N ALA A 147 -2.80 -15.60 -19.49
CA ALA A 147 -2.90 -16.43 -18.28
C ALA A 147 -3.68 -15.72 -17.15
N THR A 148 -4.90 -15.27 -17.43
CA THR A 148 -5.74 -14.45 -16.54
C THR A 148 -6.77 -15.25 -15.74
N ALA A 149 -7.13 -16.46 -16.18
CA ALA A 149 -8.18 -17.28 -15.55
C ALA A 149 -7.94 -17.50 -14.05
N ALA A 150 -6.72 -17.90 -13.65
CA ALA A 150 -6.39 -18.11 -12.24
C ALA A 150 -6.49 -16.84 -11.37
N ILE A 151 -6.32 -15.65 -11.97
CA ILE A 151 -6.51 -14.37 -11.28
C ILE A 151 -8.00 -14.07 -11.15
N ALA A 152 -8.78 -14.35 -12.22
CA ALA A 152 -10.24 -14.22 -12.17
C ALA A 152 -10.84 -15.14 -11.11
N ASP A 153 -10.41 -16.39 -11.01
CA ASP A 153 -10.90 -17.32 -9.99
C ASP A 153 -10.55 -16.85 -8.56
N ALA A 154 -9.39 -16.21 -8.38
CA ALA A 154 -8.95 -15.71 -7.08
C ALA A 154 -9.71 -14.45 -6.58
N TYR A 155 -10.17 -13.60 -7.51
CA TYR A 155 -10.76 -12.30 -7.17
C TYR A 155 -12.24 -12.13 -7.57
N GLY A 156 -12.73 -12.95 -8.50
CA GLY A 156 -14.07 -12.84 -9.08
C GLY A 156 -15.17 -13.52 -8.28
N GLY A 157 -14.84 -14.59 -7.55
CA GLY A 157 -15.85 -15.41 -6.86
C GLY A 157 -16.78 -16.15 -7.82
N ASP A 158 -17.80 -16.81 -7.27
CA ASP A 158 -18.91 -17.37 -8.06
C ASP A 158 -19.88 -16.25 -8.42
N GLU A 159 -20.41 -16.21 -9.66
CA GLU A 159 -21.13 -15.07 -10.27
C GLU A 159 -22.26 -14.47 -9.42
N ALA A 160 -22.81 -15.23 -8.47
CA ALA A 160 -23.86 -14.81 -7.55
C ALA A 160 -23.38 -14.03 -6.31
N THR A 161 -22.09 -14.02 -6.02
CA THR A 161 -21.52 -13.37 -4.82
C THR A 161 -20.40 -12.43 -5.23
N GLU A 162 -20.73 -11.15 -5.39
CA GLU A 162 -19.72 -10.09 -5.42
C GLU A 162 -18.99 -10.07 -4.08
N ILE A 163 -17.92 -10.87 -3.96
CA ILE A 163 -17.09 -10.96 -2.75
C ILE A 163 -16.36 -9.64 -2.45
N ASN A 164 -16.51 -8.61 -3.30
CA ASN A 164 -15.87 -7.30 -3.16
C ASN A 164 -14.36 -7.41 -2.86
N ALA A 165 -13.73 -8.48 -3.36
CA ALA A 165 -12.32 -8.76 -3.16
C ALA A 165 -11.51 -7.72 -3.94
N ARG A 166 -10.95 -6.75 -3.21
CA ARG A 166 -10.14 -5.68 -3.80
C ARG A 166 -8.70 -6.15 -3.96
N THR A 167 -8.16 -5.98 -5.16
CA THR A 167 -6.73 -6.14 -5.41
C THR A 167 -5.95 -5.07 -4.64
N GLY A 168 -4.89 -5.50 -3.95
CA GLY A 168 -4.17 -4.63 -3.03
C GLY A 168 -2.87 -5.24 -2.55
N CYS A 169 -2.23 -4.55 -1.60
CA CYS A 169 -1.04 -5.08 -0.92
C CYS A 169 -1.45 -6.23 0.00
N ALA A 170 -0.61 -7.27 0.10
CA ALA A 170 -0.80 -8.36 1.06
C ALA A 170 -0.86 -7.80 2.50
N GLY A 171 -1.91 -8.14 3.24
CA GLY A 171 -2.06 -7.74 4.64
C GLY A 171 -2.26 -6.23 4.84
N CYS A 172 -2.81 -5.50 3.86
CA CYS A 172 -2.96 -4.04 3.92
C CYS A 172 -3.55 -3.57 5.27
N PRO A 173 -2.82 -2.77 6.07
CA PRO A 173 -3.25 -2.36 7.42
C PRO A 173 -4.39 -1.32 7.41
N LEU A 174 -4.69 -0.75 6.24
CA LEU A 174 -5.81 0.17 6.02
C LEU A 174 -7.15 -0.57 5.83
N ALA A 175 -7.12 -1.86 5.49
CA ALA A 175 -8.32 -2.65 5.26
C ALA A 175 -8.69 -3.46 6.51
N SER A 176 -9.97 -3.43 6.90
CA SER A 176 -10.48 -4.14 8.07
C SER A 176 -10.38 -5.66 7.93
N LYS A 177 -10.70 -6.20 6.75
CA LYS A 177 -10.63 -7.63 6.39
C LYS A 177 -9.79 -7.84 5.13
N ASP A 178 -9.31 -9.07 4.90
CA ASP A 178 -8.54 -9.44 3.70
C ASP A 178 -9.28 -10.53 2.92
N LEU A 179 -10.43 -10.15 2.35
CA LEU A 179 -11.33 -11.11 1.69
C LEU A 179 -10.66 -11.85 0.54
N ALA A 180 -9.76 -11.18 -0.19
CA ALA A 180 -9.02 -11.81 -1.27
C ALA A 180 -8.11 -12.93 -0.75
N LEU A 181 -7.33 -12.66 0.30
CA LEU A 181 -6.47 -13.69 0.89
C LEU A 181 -7.32 -14.83 1.46
N ASP A 182 -8.42 -14.52 2.15
CA ASP A 182 -9.32 -15.52 2.74
C ASP A 182 -9.89 -16.46 1.66
N THR A 183 -10.30 -15.94 0.50
CA THR A 183 -10.74 -16.73 -0.65
C THR A 183 -9.60 -17.55 -1.25
N ILE A 184 -8.41 -16.96 -1.42
CA ILE A 184 -7.25 -17.64 -2.00
C ILE A 184 -6.86 -18.85 -1.16
N VAL A 185 -6.71 -18.70 0.17
CA VAL A 185 -6.21 -19.79 1.03
C VAL A 185 -7.23 -20.91 1.23
N ALA A 186 -8.51 -20.65 0.98
CA ALA A 186 -9.55 -21.67 0.93
C ALA A 186 -9.41 -22.63 -0.27
N SER A 187 -8.70 -22.21 -1.33
CA SER A 187 -8.36 -23.09 -2.45
C SER A 187 -7.20 -24.03 -2.07
N PRO A 188 -7.35 -25.35 -2.23
CA PRO A 188 -6.29 -26.32 -1.90
C PRO A 188 -4.94 -26.03 -2.57
N ALA A 189 -4.96 -25.43 -3.77
CA ALA A 189 -3.75 -25.08 -4.51
C ALA A 189 -2.95 -23.93 -3.86
N TRP A 190 -3.56 -23.15 -2.97
CA TRP A 190 -3.00 -21.92 -2.41
C TRP A 190 -3.04 -21.86 -0.88
N THR A 191 -3.50 -22.91 -0.21
CA THR A 191 -3.54 -23.00 1.26
C THR A 191 -2.18 -22.75 1.92
N TYR A 192 -1.06 -23.04 1.24
CA TYR A 192 0.29 -22.73 1.74
C TYR A 192 0.56 -21.23 1.96
N LEU A 193 -0.28 -20.34 1.43
CA LEU A 193 -0.22 -18.89 1.66
C LEU A 193 -0.92 -18.46 2.96
N ALA A 194 -1.56 -19.37 3.71
CA ALA A 194 -2.25 -19.07 4.97
C ALA A 194 -1.43 -18.26 5.99
N PRO A 195 -0.10 -18.46 6.15
CA PRO A 195 0.70 -17.65 7.08
C PRO A 195 0.61 -16.13 6.83
N LEU A 196 0.31 -15.69 5.59
CA LEU A 196 0.11 -14.27 5.26
C LEU A 196 -1.01 -13.61 6.09
N GLN A 197 -1.98 -14.39 6.58
CA GLN A 197 -3.04 -13.89 7.45
C GLN A 197 -2.49 -13.32 8.78
N GLY A 198 -1.25 -13.69 9.16
CA GLY A 198 -0.55 -13.17 10.33
C GLY A 198 -0.08 -11.71 10.22
N LEU A 199 -0.01 -11.15 9.01
CA LEU A 199 0.47 -9.77 8.79
C LEU A 199 -0.46 -8.72 9.42
N LYS A 200 -1.78 -8.85 9.25
CA LYS A 200 -2.74 -7.87 9.79
C LYS A 200 -2.76 -7.85 11.32
N PRO A 201 -2.83 -8.99 12.03
CA PRO A 201 -2.66 -9.04 13.49
C PRO A 201 -1.36 -8.37 13.95
N LEU A 202 -0.24 -8.65 13.27
CA LEU A 202 1.04 -7.99 13.57
C LEU A 202 0.94 -6.47 13.45
N TYR A 203 0.40 -5.93 12.35
CA TYR A 203 0.26 -4.48 12.18
C TYR A 203 -0.70 -3.82 13.18
N ARG A 204 -1.68 -4.56 13.72
CA ARG A 204 -2.53 -4.09 14.82
C ARG A 204 -1.73 -4.06 16.13
N GLU A 205 -0.99 -5.12 16.41
CA GLU A 205 -0.17 -5.23 17.62
C GLU A 205 0.91 -4.16 17.68
N LEU A 206 1.64 -3.92 16.59
CA LEU A 206 2.66 -2.86 16.52
C LEU A 206 2.10 -1.47 16.84
N ARG A 207 0.80 -1.25 16.64
CA ARG A 207 0.16 0.04 16.95
C ARG A 207 -0.26 0.21 18.42
N LEU A 208 -0.19 -0.86 19.23
CA LEU A 208 -0.56 -0.80 20.64
C LEU A 208 0.34 0.17 21.42
N PRO A 209 -0.17 0.84 22.46
CA PRO A 209 0.60 1.82 23.22
C PRO A 209 1.93 1.29 23.79
N LYS A 210 1.94 0.06 24.32
CA LYS A 210 3.16 -0.61 24.82
C LYS A 210 4.30 -0.74 23.80
N ASN A 211 3.98 -0.68 22.51
CA ASN A 211 4.93 -0.83 21.41
C ASN A 211 5.37 0.52 20.84
N ARG A 212 4.87 1.64 21.36
CA ARG A 212 5.08 2.98 20.80
C ARG A 212 5.59 3.94 21.86
N LEU A 213 6.47 4.84 21.47
CA LEU A 213 6.90 5.96 22.33
C LEU A 213 5.81 7.02 22.42
N LYS A 214 5.87 7.88 23.43
CA LYS A 214 4.94 8.99 23.64
C LYS A 214 5.68 10.21 24.14
N LYS A 215 5.39 11.37 23.54
CA LYS A 215 5.90 12.66 24.06
C LYS A 215 5.27 12.95 25.42
N THR A 216 6.05 13.56 26.31
CA THR A 216 5.66 13.80 27.70
C THR A 216 5.18 15.21 27.97
N GLY A 217 5.43 16.17 27.07
CA GLY A 217 5.18 17.59 27.32
C GLY A 217 4.89 18.43 26.09
N LEU A 218 4.66 19.73 26.33
CA LEU A 218 4.37 20.70 25.29
C LEU A 218 5.63 20.97 24.46
N GLU A 219 5.62 20.56 23.20
CA GLU A 219 6.67 20.93 22.25
C GLU A 219 6.23 22.17 21.46
N PHE A 220 7.17 23.09 21.20
CA PHE A 220 6.94 24.23 20.33
C PHE A 220 7.50 23.95 18.93
N ARG A 221 6.75 24.36 17.91
CA ARG A 221 7.20 24.34 16.51
C ARG A 221 8.23 25.43 16.28
N LYS A 222 8.92 25.37 15.13
CA LYS A 222 9.90 26.39 14.71
C LYS A 222 9.30 27.79 14.58
N ASP A 223 7.99 27.90 14.36
CA ASP A 223 7.24 29.16 14.29
C ASP A 223 6.78 29.68 15.67
N GLY A 224 7.18 29.02 16.77
CA GLY A 224 6.79 29.36 18.14
C GLY A 224 5.39 28.87 18.55
N SER A 225 4.63 28.22 17.65
CA SER A 225 3.32 27.67 17.99
C SER A 225 3.42 26.36 18.78
N ALA A 226 2.54 26.17 19.77
CA ALA A 226 2.47 24.92 20.52
C ALA A 226 2.02 23.75 19.64
N ALA A 227 2.57 22.56 19.87
CA ALA A 227 2.15 21.33 19.21
C ALA A 227 0.68 21.03 19.53
N SER A 228 -0.10 20.71 18.50
CA SER A 228 -1.54 20.44 18.64
C SER A 228 -1.87 19.20 19.49
N ASN A 229 -0.89 18.33 19.71
CA ASN A 229 -0.99 17.18 20.60
C ASN A 229 0.34 17.02 21.38
N PRO A 230 0.41 17.60 22.60
CA PRO A 230 1.60 17.57 23.45
C PRO A 230 2.04 16.14 23.78
N GLN A 231 1.08 15.24 23.91
CA GLN A 231 1.29 13.86 24.32
C GLN A 231 1.01 12.87 23.18
N ARG A 232 1.44 13.23 21.96
CA ARG A 232 1.22 12.39 20.78
C ARG A 232 1.97 11.07 20.89
N MET A 233 1.31 10.00 20.44
CA MET A 233 1.95 8.71 20.23
C MET A 233 2.89 8.75 19.03
N GLY A 234 4.05 8.16 19.19
CA GLY A 234 5.21 8.26 18.32
C GLY A 234 5.63 6.96 17.63
N PRO A 235 6.94 6.79 17.38
CA PRO A 235 7.51 5.63 16.70
C PRO A 235 7.43 4.36 17.54
N LEU A 236 7.72 3.25 16.87
CA LEU A 236 7.89 1.93 17.48
C LEU A 236 9.18 1.87 18.31
N THR A 237 9.09 1.21 19.47
CA THR A 237 10.26 0.83 20.26
C THR A 237 11.15 -0.15 19.48
N PHE A 238 12.46 -0.21 19.77
CA PHE A 238 13.33 -1.20 19.12
C PHE A 238 12.88 -2.65 19.39
N LYS A 239 12.39 -2.93 20.60
CA LYS A 239 11.80 -4.23 20.94
C LYS A 239 10.64 -4.59 20.01
N ALA A 240 9.74 -3.65 19.75
CA ALA A 240 8.62 -3.86 18.82
C ALA A 240 9.09 -4.02 17.36
N ARG A 241 10.11 -3.26 16.95
CA ARG A 241 10.71 -3.38 15.61
C ARG A 241 11.33 -4.75 15.36
N LEU A 242 12.14 -5.25 16.31
CA LEU A 242 12.75 -6.59 16.23
C LEU A 242 11.70 -7.69 16.22
N MET A 243 10.71 -7.62 17.12
CA MET A 243 9.57 -8.55 17.12
C MET A 243 8.83 -8.56 15.78
N GLY A 244 8.61 -7.38 15.18
CA GLY A 244 7.97 -7.27 13.87
C GLY A 244 8.82 -7.86 12.75
N LEU A 245 10.14 -7.63 12.78
CA LEU A 245 11.09 -8.21 11.83
C LEU A 245 11.06 -9.73 11.87
N ASP A 246 11.22 -10.31 13.05
CA ASP A 246 11.24 -11.77 13.24
C ASP A 246 9.93 -12.42 12.78
N ARG A 247 8.78 -11.77 13.03
CA ARG A 247 7.48 -12.29 12.60
C ARG A 247 7.26 -12.19 11.10
N VAL A 248 7.71 -11.12 10.43
CA VAL A 248 7.59 -11.03 8.97
C VAL A 248 8.47 -12.07 8.29
N ILE A 249 9.73 -12.22 8.74
CA ILE A 249 10.64 -13.25 8.25
C ILE A 249 10.06 -14.65 8.51
N GLY A 250 9.52 -14.88 9.71
CA GLY A 250 8.86 -16.14 10.06
C GLY A 250 7.68 -16.47 9.15
N ILE A 251 6.81 -15.50 8.85
CA ILE A 251 5.70 -15.68 7.91
C ILE A 251 6.21 -16.03 6.50
N GLN A 252 7.20 -15.29 5.99
CA GLN A 252 7.80 -15.57 4.67
C GLN A 252 8.42 -16.96 4.62
N ASN A 253 9.19 -17.34 5.65
CA ASN A 253 9.87 -18.63 5.71
C ASN A 253 8.88 -19.79 5.76
N GLN A 254 7.80 -19.67 6.55
CA GLN A 254 6.74 -20.69 6.61
C GLN A 254 6.09 -20.90 5.24
N VAL A 255 5.77 -19.81 4.52
CA VAL A 255 5.22 -19.91 3.16
C VAL A 255 6.22 -20.58 2.22
N ASN A 256 7.46 -20.11 2.22
CA ASN A 256 8.48 -20.55 1.26
C ASN A 256 8.96 -21.99 1.51
N GLU A 257 8.99 -22.43 2.76
CA GLU A 257 9.28 -23.81 3.13
C GLU A 257 8.26 -24.77 2.54
N VAL A 258 6.97 -24.53 2.78
CA VAL A 258 5.90 -25.34 2.21
C VAL A 258 5.93 -25.23 0.69
N ALA A 259 6.10 -24.02 0.13
CA ALA A 259 6.16 -23.81 -1.31
C ALA A 259 7.24 -24.69 -1.98
N ARG A 260 8.45 -24.78 -1.40
CA ARG A 260 9.51 -25.68 -1.87
C ARG A 260 9.12 -27.15 -1.79
N GLN A 261 8.49 -27.59 -0.70
CA GLN A 261 8.08 -28.99 -0.52
C GLN A 261 7.05 -29.44 -1.55
N ILE A 262 6.10 -28.56 -1.91
CA ILE A 262 5.00 -28.88 -2.84
C ILE A 262 5.21 -28.33 -4.26
N GLY A 263 6.41 -27.84 -4.59
CA GLY A 263 6.75 -27.34 -5.93
C GLY A 263 5.94 -26.11 -6.36
N ARG A 264 5.62 -25.20 -5.43
CA ARG A 264 4.87 -23.96 -5.66
C ARG A 264 5.80 -22.74 -5.63
N PRO A 265 5.38 -21.59 -6.20
CA PRO A 265 6.17 -20.36 -6.15
C PRO A 265 6.39 -19.85 -4.72
N GLU A 266 7.61 -19.43 -4.43
CA GLU A 266 7.95 -18.70 -3.21
C GLU A 266 7.47 -17.23 -3.26
N ILE A 267 7.43 -16.58 -2.12
CA ILE A 267 7.13 -15.15 -1.95
C ILE A 267 8.35 -14.39 -1.42
N ASP A 268 8.40 -13.08 -1.71
CA ASP A 268 9.39 -12.14 -1.20
C ASP A 268 8.66 -10.92 -0.62
N LEU A 269 8.36 -10.97 0.68
CA LEU A 269 7.82 -9.86 1.47
C LEU A 269 8.93 -8.91 1.94
N LEU A 270 10.08 -9.48 2.29
CA LEU A 270 11.27 -8.79 2.77
C LEU A 270 12.52 -9.49 2.23
N ASN A 271 13.22 -8.85 1.30
CA ASN A 271 14.47 -9.37 0.76
C ASN A 271 15.66 -9.05 1.67
N ALA A 272 16.81 -9.65 1.35
CA ALA A 272 18.05 -9.48 2.09
C ALA A 272 18.54 -8.02 2.16
N GLU A 273 18.33 -7.22 1.11
CA GLU A 273 18.71 -5.79 1.11
C GLU A 273 17.88 -5.00 2.13
N GLU A 274 16.56 -5.21 2.14
CA GLU A 274 15.66 -4.56 3.09
C GLU A 274 15.89 -5.04 4.53
N GLU A 275 16.11 -6.35 4.73
CA GLU A 275 16.45 -6.89 6.05
C GLU A 275 17.76 -6.30 6.58
N ALA A 276 18.82 -6.31 5.78
CA ALA A 276 20.11 -5.76 6.17
C ALA A 276 19.98 -4.28 6.55
N ARG A 277 19.23 -3.51 5.76
CA ARG A 277 18.97 -2.10 6.05
C ARG A 277 18.17 -1.89 7.33
N ILE A 278 17.17 -2.73 7.62
CA ILE A 278 16.42 -2.67 8.88
C ILE A 278 17.38 -2.89 10.07
N ARG A 279 18.22 -3.93 9.99
CA ARG A 279 19.17 -4.26 11.06
C ARG A 279 20.21 -3.15 11.27
N GLU A 280 20.71 -2.57 10.18
CA GLU A 280 21.61 -1.41 10.23
C GLU A 280 20.97 -0.22 10.94
N LEU A 281 19.74 0.16 10.56
CA LEU A 281 19.01 1.27 11.18
C LEU A 281 18.73 1.04 12.67
N ILE A 282 18.46 -0.21 13.08
CA ILE A 282 18.27 -0.58 14.48
C ILE A 282 19.60 -0.50 15.25
N ALA A 283 20.69 -1.04 14.68
CA ALA A 283 22.01 -1.02 15.30
C ALA A 283 22.58 0.40 15.45
N ALA A 284 22.26 1.29 14.51
CA ALA A 284 22.59 2.70 14.56
C ALA A 284 21.62 3.54 15.40
N GLU A 285 20.73 2.89 16.17
CA GLU A 285 19.72 3.53 17.02
C GLU A 285 18.92 4.64 16.31
N THR A 286 18.55 4.41 15.05
CA THR A 286 17.93 5.44 14.23
C THR A 286 16.46 5.66 14.58
N TRP A 287 16.11 6.91 14.87
CA TRP A 287 14.74 7.35 15.13
C TRP A 287 14.18 8.27 14.03
N PRO A 288 12.83 8.39 13.89
CA PRO A 288 12.25 9.46 13.09
C PRO A 288 12.59 10.83 13.67
N GLN A 289 12.61 11.85 12.80
CA GLN A 289 12.93 13.20 13.21
C GLN A 289 12.09 13.67 14.41
N GLY A 290 12.77 14.21 15.42
CA GLY A 290 12.17 14.72 16.65
C GLY A 290 11.85 13.63 17.68
N TRP A 291 12.54 12.49 17.62
CA TRP A 291 12.50 11.42 18.63
C TRP A 291 13.91 10.99 18.96
N GLU A 292 14.19 10.78 20.24
CA GLU A 292 15.52 10.43 20.73
C GLU A 292 15.58 8.99 21.27
N GLY A 293 14.43 8.39 21.58
CA GLY A 293 14.33 7.01 22.08
C GLY A 293 14.34 6.89 23.60
N ASP A 294 14.61 7.98 24.32
CA ASP A 294 14.53 8.09 25.77
C ASP A 294 13.10 8.36 26.27
N GLU A 295 12.16 8.60 25.35
CA GLU A 295 10.77 8.84 25.69
C GLU A 295 10.10 7.60 26.28
N PRO A 296 9.15 7.77 27.22
CA PRO A 296 8.40 6.64 27.76
C PRO A 296 7.51 6.00 26.71
N THR A 297 7.14 4.74 26.97
CA THR A 297 6.13 4.05 26.17
C THR A 297 4.75 4.67 26.38
N ALA A 298 3.88 4.56 25.39
CA ALA A 298 2.60 5.24 25.39
C ALA A 298 1.57 4.66 26.36
N ASP A 299 1.84 3.49 26.95
CA ASP A 299 1.10 2.89 28.06
C ASP A 299 1.61 3.34 29.44
N THR A 300 2.68 4.12 29.51
CA THR A 300 3.17 4.69 30.77
C THR A 300 2.11 5.64 31.35
N PRO A 301 1.63 5.40 32.59
CA PRO A 301 0.72 6.33 33.25
C PRO A 301 1.39 7.69 33.42
N MET A 302 0.74 8.77 32.96
CA MET A 302 1.18 10.15 33.17
C MET A 302 -0.03 11.08 33.20
N GLY A 303 0.11 12.24 33.86
CA GLY A 303 -0.90 13.29 33.82
C GLY A 303 -1.16 13.78 32.39
N THR A 304 -2.38 14.24 32.10
CA THR A 304 -2.76 14.76 30.78
C THR A 304 -2.26 16.19 30.64
N VAL A 305 -1.46 16.45 29.59
CA VAL A 305 -0.98 17.80 29.27
C VAL A 305 -1.87 18.40 28.18
N PHE A 306 -2.52 19.52 28.49
CA PHE A 306 -3.35 20.26 27.55
C PHE A 306 -2.55 21.26 26.73
N ARG A 307 -3.17 21.80 25.67
CA ARG A 307 -2.52 22.73 24.74
C ARG A 307 -2.12 24.07 25.37
N ASP A 308 -2.80 24.46 26.44
CA ASP A 308 -2.49 25.66 27.22
C ASP A 308 -1.37 25.43 28.25
N GLY A 309 -0.80 24.22 28.29
CA GLY A 309 0.24 23.84 29.24
C GLY A 309 -0.30 23.40 30.61
N SER A 310 -1.62 23.45 30.83
CA SER A 310 -2.19 22.91 32.06
C SER A 310 -2.03 21.39 32.12
N VAL A 311 -1.81 20.87 33.32
CA VAL A 311 -1.60 19.44 33.57
C VAL A 311 -2.67 18.92 34.50
N GLN A 312 -3.46 17.97 34.02
CA GLN A 312 -4.34 17.19 34.88
C GLN A 312 -3.52 16.02 35.47
N PRO A 313 -3.32 15.96 36.80
CA PRO A 313 -2.58 14.86 37.40
C PRO A 313 -3.35 13.54 37.21
N LEU A 314 -2.61 12.43 37.25
CA LEU A 314 -3.22 11.12 37.39
C LEU A 314 -4.05 11.08 38.67
N LEU A 315 -5.31 10.70 38.54
CA LEU A 315 -6.11 10.31 39.69
C LEU A 315 -5.58 8.95 40.15
N VAL A 316 -4.85 8.96 41.26
CA VAL A 316 -4.32 7.76 41.93
C VAL A 316 -5.42 7.14 42.77
#